data_AF-A0A920ETX5-F1
#
_entry.id   AF-A0A920ETX5-F1
#
_cell.length_a   1.000
_cell.length_b   1.000
_cell.length_c   1.000
_cell.angle_alpha   90.00
_cell.angle_beta   90.00
_cell.angle_gamma   90.00
#
_symmetry.space_group_name_H-M   'P 1'
#
loop_
_entity.id
_entity.type
_entity.pdbx_description
1 polymer ?
#
loop_
_entity_poly.entity_id
_entity_poly.type
_entity_poly.pdbx_seq_one_letter_code
_entity_poly.pdbx_strand_id
1 'polypeptide(L)'
;MTDRFHSLDFLRAFALLMGVLIHVLMLFLEPFDGSEPRLGASIIFIWIHTWRMPLFMLLAGFFTALSLSKRDVGNYALNRLIRLGAPILLLWSVIPAIDEEAAVIFKIPELISWLLYDVPFTLRLDHLWFLYYLLIFYGILLLLKSIIPEIFSLIADYKLSLSRVLILWLPILILLSPLNKPTGGIFGDIPTTFGEVKLGSMLFMASFFMIGLQIHKSSQFLESLQRRQFWLPSLIVLVWYRSVCWGGVELRMNPLLLQAHWKCGL
;
A
#
# COMPACT_ATOMS: atom_id res chain seq x y z
N MET A 1 -4.04 27.02 -19.25
CA MET A 1 -3.60 25.65 -19.56
C MET A 1 -3.66 24.85 -18.27
N THR A 2 -4.55 23.87 -18.20
CA THR A 2 -4.66 22.98 -17.04
C THR A 2 -3.45 22.06 -17.03
N ASP A 3 -2.39 22.47 -16.35
CA ASP A 3 -1.20 21.64 -16.16
C ASP A 3 -1.61 20.40 -15.36
N ARG A 4 -1.93 19.33 -16.09
CA ARG A 4 -2.11 18.00 -15.53
C ARG A 4 -0.74 17.59 -15.03
N PHE A 5 -0.64 17.07 -13.81
CA PHE A 5 0.64 16.61 -13.26
C PHE A 5 1.07 15.30 -13.95
N HIS A 6 1.54 15.40 -15.20
CA HIS A 6 1.91 14.26 -16.05
C HIS A 6 2.94 13.36 -15.36
N SER A 7 3.88 13.95 -14.62
CA SER A 7 4.89 13.21 -13.84
C SER A 7 4.27 12.36 -12.73
N LEU A 8 3.20 12.82 -12.08
CA LEU A 8 2.51 12.06 -11.01
C LEU A 8 1.61 10.97 -11.59
N ASP A 9 0.99 11.23 -12.74
CA ASP A 9 0.24 10.20 -13.48
C ASP A 9 1.18 9.11 -13.99
N PHE A 10 2.37 9.47 -14.50
CA PHE A 10 3.42 8.53 -14.87
C PHE A 10 3.90 7.70 -13.68
N LEU A 11 4.16 8.33 -12.53
CA LEU A 11 4.59 7.63 -11.32
C LEU A 11 3.55 6.61 -10.84
N ARG A 12 2.26 6.95 -10.93
CA ARG A 12 1.17 6.00 -10.66
C ARG A 12 1.17 4.84 -11.65
N ALA A 13 1.26 5.12 -12.96
CA ALA A 13 1.27 4.09 -13.99
C ALA A 13 2.46 3.13 -13.82
N PHE A 14 3.64 3.67 -13.51
CA PHE A 14 4.83 2.90 -13.18
C PHE A 14 4.61 1.99 -11.96
N ALA A 15 4.07 2.52 -10.86
CA ALA A 15 3.78 1.73 -9.67
C ALA A 15 2.75 0.61 -9.92
N LEU A 16 1.77 0.85 -10.79
CA LEU A 16 0.79 -0.16 -11.21
C LEU A 16 1.45 -1.26 -12.06
N LEU A 17 2.31 -0.89 -13.03
CA LEU A 17 3.05 -1.86 -13.84
C LEU A 17 3.98 -2.74 -12.99
N MET A 18 4.63 -2.15 -12.00
CA MET A 18 5.45 -2.89 -11.04
C MET A 18 4.64 -3.91 -10.21
N GLY A 19 3.33 -3.67 -10.04
CA GLY A 19 2.42 -4.66 -9.46
C GLY A 19 2.28 -5.92 -10.32
N VAL A 20 2.17 -5.76 -11.64
CA VAL A 20 2.13 -6.89 -12.57
C VAL A 20 3.43 -7.69 -12.49
N LEU A 21 4.58 -7.00 -12.42
CA LEU A 21 5.88 -7.65 -12.26
C LEU A 21 5.96 -8.47 -10.96
N ILE A 22 5.42 -7.96 -9.85
CA ILE A 22 5.34 -8.69 -8.58
C ILE A 22 4.59 -10.03 -8.72
N HIS A 23 3.46 -10.05 -9.44
CA HIS A 23 2.72 -11.29 -9.67
C HIS A 23 3.51 -12.31 -10.49
N VAL A 24 4.30 -11.85 -11.47
CA VAL A 24 5.21 -12.74 -12.21
C VAL A 24 6.34 -13.26 -11.31
N LEU A 25 6.87 -12.41 -10.43
CA LEU A 25 7.93 -12.80 -9.50
C LEU A 25 7.46 -13.86 -8.50
N MET A 26 6.19 -13.83 -8.10
CA MET A 26 5.59 -14.81 -7.18
C MET A 26 5.74 -16.25 -7.67
N LEU A 27 5.68 -16.48 -9.00
CA LEU A 27 5.91 -17.81 -9.61
C LEU A 27 7.33 -18.36 -9.36
N PHE A 28 8.30 -17.49 -9.07
CA PHE A 28 9.68 -17.86 -8.74
C PHE A 28 9.94 -17.90 -7.23
N LEU A 29 9.00 -17.41 -6.43
CA LEU A 29 9.03 -17.44 -4.97
C LEU A 29 8.35 -18.68 -4.43
N GLU A 30 7.32 -19.15 -5.13
CA GLU A 30 6.61 -20.39 -4.84
C GLU A 30 6.65 -21.30 -6.08
N PRO A 31 7.80 -21.96 -6.36
CA PRO A 31 7.91 -22.84 -7.50
C PRO A 31 6.98 -24.05 -7.36
N PHE A 32 6.24 -24.38 -8.42
CA PHE A 32 5.34 -25.54 -8.46
C PHE A 32 6.05 -26.88 -8.27
N ASP A 33 7.35 -26.94 -8.57
CA ASP A 33 8.17 -28.14 -8.42
C ASP A 33 8.72 -28.32 -6.98
N GLY A 34 8.35 -27.43 -6.05
CA GLY A 34 8.81 -27.45 -4.67
C GLY A 34 10.29 -27.08 -4.50
N SER A 35 10.92 -26.53 -5.54
CA SER A 35 12.30 -26.03 -5.47
C SER A 35 12.42 -24.79 -4.57
N GLU A 36 13.66 -24.49 -4.14
CA GLU A 36 13.91 -23.32 -3.31
C GLU A 36 13.61 -22.00 -4.05
N PRO A 37 13.08 -20.96 -3.34
CA PRO A 37 12.82 -19.66 -3.92
C PRO A 37 14.06 -19.04 -4.55
N ARG A 38 13.93 -18.46 -5.75
CA ARG A 38 15.07 -17.81 -6.42
C ARG A 38 15.43 -16.51 -5.71
N LEU A 39 16.63 -16.47 -5.11
CA LEU A 39 17.13 -15.30 -4.34
C LEU A 39 17.02 -13.97 -5.11
N GLY A 40 17.35 -13.96 -6.39
CA GLY A 40 17.21 -12.75 -7.23
C GLY A 40 15.76 -12.27 -7.35
N ALA A 41 14.80 -13.19 -7.48
CA ALA A 41 13.38 -12.85 -7.52
C ALA A 41 12.91 -12.33 -6.16
N SER A 42 13.36 -12.92 -5.05
CA SER A 42 13.03 -12.49 -3.68
C SER A 42 13.50 -11.07 -3.41
N ILE A 43 14.74 -10.74 -3.78
CA ILE A 43 15.29 -9.39 -3.60
C ILE A 43 14.49 -8.36 -4.41
N ILE A 44 14.20 -8.66 -5.68
CA ILE A 44 13.43 -7.75 -6.54
C ILE A 44 12.02 -7.59 -5.99
N PHE A 45 11.35 -8.67 -5.59
CA PHE A 45 10.02 -8.62 -5.00
C PHE A 45 10.00 -7.71 -3.77
N ILE A 46 10.88 -7.95 -2.80
CA ILE A 46 10.94 -7.20 -1.54
C ILE A 46 11.21 -5.72 -1.85
N TRP A 47 12.15 -5.45 -2.77
CA TRP A 47 12.48 -4.09 -3.17
C TRP A 47 11.26 -3.37 -3.74
N ILE A 48 10.55 -3.97 -4.71
CA ILE A 48 9.35 -3.37 -5.31
C ILE A 48 8.25 -3.19 -4.26
N HIS A 49 7.98 -4.23 -3.45
CA HIS A 49 6.92 -4.20 -2.45
C HIS A 49 7.15 -3.11 -1.39
N THR A 50 8.41 -2.90 -0.97
CA THR A 50 8.78 -1.96 0.10
C THR A 50 8.38 -0.52 -0.21
N TRP A 51 8.53 -0.05 -1.45
CA TRP A 51 8.24 1.34 -1.80
C TRP A 51 6.86 1.52 -2.46
N ARG A 52 6.32 0.50 -3.17
CA ARG A 52 5.08 0.68 -3.94
C ARG A 52 3.87 0.99 -3.07
N MET A 53 3.69 0.28 -1.94
CA MET A 53 2.50 0.41 -1.11
C MET A 53 2.46 1.77 -0.39
N PRO A 54 3.57 2.22 0.25
CA PRO A 54 3.67 3.59 0.74
C PRO A 54 3.47 4.65 -0.34
N LEU A 55 4.00 4.42 -1.54
CA LEU A 55 3.86 5.36 -2.65
C LEU A 55 2.39 5.52 -3.09
N PHE A 56 1.64 4.42 -3.21
CA PHE A 56 0.21 4.51 -3.52
C PHE A 56 -0.57 5.33 -2.50
N MET A 57 -0.21 5.19 -1.22
CA MET A 57 -0.88 5.87 -0.12
C MET A 57 -0.53 7.36 -0.09
N LEU A 58 0.73 7.71 -0.33
CA LEU A 58 1.17 9.08 -0.55
C LEU A 58 0.46 9.72 -1.75
N LEU A 59 0.43 9.04 -2.89
CA LEU A 59 -0.29 9.55 -4.07
C LEU A 59 -1.79 9.70 -3.77
N ALA A 60 -2.40 8.74 -3.09
CA ALA A 60 -3.81 8.81 -2.71
C ALA A 60 -4.11 10.05 -1.86
N GLY A 61 -3.28 10.37 -0.87
CA GLY A 61 -3.39 11.59 -0.07
C GLY A 61 -3.27 12.85 -0.92
N PHE A 62 -2.26 12.90 -1.81
CA PHE A 62 -2.03 14.04 -2.71
C PHE A 62 -3.24 14.32 -3.60
N PHE A 63 -3.76 13.29 -4.27
CA PHE A 63 -4.92 13.43 -5.15
C PHE A 63 -6.23 13.70 -4.40
N THR A 64 -6.27 13.41 -3.10
CA THR A 64 -7.39 13.76 -2.23
C THR A 64 -7.41 15.23 -1.92
N ALA A 65 -6.28 15.80 -1.48
CA ALA A 65 -6.15 17.24 -1.29
C ALA A 65 -6.47 18.01 -2.59
N LEU A 66 -5.95 17.55 -3.72
CA LEU A 66 -6.20 18.14 -5.04
C LEU A 66 -7.68 18.06 -5.46
N SER A 67 -8.36 16.98 -5.13
CA SER A 67 -9.77 16.83 -5.50
C SER A 67 -10.69 17.61 -4.57
N LEU A 68 -10.39 17.66 -3.26
CA LEU A 68 -11.17 18.40 -2.27
C LEU A 68 -11.00 19.92 -2.41
N SER A 69 -9.93 20.41 -3.07
CA SER A 69 -9.77 21.83 -3.39
C SER A 69 -10.59 22.28 -4.62
N LYS A 70 -11.10 21.33 -5.43
CA LYS A 70 -11.78 21.60 -6.70
C LYS A 70 -13.23 21.12 -6.78
N ARG A 71 -13.68 20.31 -5.82
CA ARG A 71 -14.99 19.62 -5.89
C ARG A 71 -15.70 19.65 -4.53
N ASP A 72 -17.03 19.53 -4.59
CA ASP A 72 -17.87 19.29 -3.42
C ASP A 72 -17.54 17.95 -2.74
N VAL A 73 -17.68 17.92 -1.43
CA VAL A 73 -17.35 16.79 -0.56
C VAL A 73 -18.22 15.57 -0.85
N GLY A 74 -19.53 15.76 -1.08
CA GLY A 74 -20.45 14.64 -1.32
C GLY A 74 -20.16 13.91 -2.63
N ASN A 75 -19.99 14.66 -3.71
CA ASN A 75 -19.64 14.12 -5.03
C ASN A 75 -18.25 13.45 -5.02
N TYR A 76 -17.31 13.98 -4.21
CA TYR A 76 -16.02 13.34 -4.01
C TYR A 76 -16.17 11.98 -3.33
N ALA A 77 -16.93 11.91 -2.23
CA ALA A 77 -17.13 10.69 -1.45
C ALA A 77 -17.75 9.57 -2.31
N LEU A 78 -18.83 9.86 -3.02
CA LEU A 78 -19.51 8.88 -3.89
C LEU A 78 -18.58 8.37 -5.00
N ASN A 79 -17.85 9.28 -5.66
CA ASN A 79 -16.92 8.90 -6.71
C ASN A 79 -15.77 8.03 -6.18
N ARG A 80 -15.29 8.25 -4.95
CA ARG A 80 -14.27 7.40 -4.33
C ARG A 80 -14.84 6.04 -3.93
N LEU A 81 -16.03 6.01 -3.34
CA LEU A 81 -16.70 4.78 -2.97
C LEU A 81 -16.94 3.89 -4.19
N ILE A 82 -17.43 4.44 -5.30
CA ILE A 82 -17.63 3.65 -6.53
C ILE A 82 -16.29 3.17 -7.09
N ARG A 83 -15.28 4.04 -7.18
CA ARG A 83 -13.98 3.69 -7.78
C ARG A 83 -13.13 2.72 -6.96
N LEU A 84 -13.43 2.52 -5.68
CA LEU A 84 -12.68 1.63 -4.79
C LEU A 84 -13.54 0.43 -4.37
N GLY A 85 -14.78 0.69 -3.97
CA GLY A 85 -15.75 -0.34 -3.59
C GLY A 85 -16.13 -1.23 -4.76
N ALA A 86 -16.33 -0.70 -5.98
CA ALA A 86 -16.65 -1.56 -7.12
C ALA A 86 -15.49 -2.52 -7.46
N PRO A 87 -14.21 -2.08 -7.57
CA PRO A 87 -13.10 -3.02 -7.71
C PRO A 87 -12.98 -4.03 -6.58
N ILE A 88 -13.19 -3.63 -5.32
CA ILE A 88 -13.17 -4.57 -4.19
C ILE A 88 -14.22 -5.67 -4.39
N LEU A 89 -15.48 -5.29 -4.64
CA LEU A 89 -16.59 -6.24 -4.79
C LEU A 89 -16.43 -7.11 -6.04
N LEU A 90 -16.03 -6.53 -7.17
CA LEU A 90 -15.83 -7.26 -8.42
C LEU A 90 -14.67 -8.26 -8.31
N LEU A 91 -13.50 -7.80 -7.84
CA LEU A 91 -12.32 -8.67 -7.73
C LEU A 91 -12.53 -9.74 -6.66
N TRP A 92 -13.18 -9.42 -5.56
CA TRP A 92 -13.60 -10.41 -4.56
C TRP A 92 -14.55 -11.48 -5.17
N SER A 93 -15.51 -11.07 -6.01
CA SER A 93 -16.46 -12.01 -6.60
C SER A 93 -15.85 -12.95 -7.66
N VAL A 94 -14.78 -12.51 -8.32
CA VAL A 94 -14.18 -13.20 -9.47
C VAL A 94 -12.94 -14.00 -9.08
N ILE A 95 -12.10 -13.47 -8.19
CA ILE A 95 -10.85 -14.12 -7.82
C ILE A 95 -11.16 -15.22 -6.80
N PRO A 96 -10.91 -16.50 -7.13
CA PRO A 96 -11.13 -17.57 -6.20
C PRO A 96 -10.21 -17.45 -4.99
N ALA A 97 -10.67 -18.00 -3.87
CA ALA A 97 -9.87 -18.28 -2.69
C ALA A 97 -8.48 -18.80 -3.07
N ILE A 98 -7.42 -18.01 -2.88
CA ILE A 98 -6.06 -18.53 -2.92
C ILE A 98 -5.79 -19.09 -1.52
N ASP A 99 -6.35 -20.26 -1.21
CA ASP A 99 -5.88 -21.01 -0.04
C ASP A 99 -4.76 -21.94 -0.49
N GLU A 100 -3.58 -21.75 0.09
CA GLU A 100 -2.36 -22.52 -0.18
C GLU A 100 -2.45 -24.00 0.24
N GLU A 101 -3.52 -24.44 0.92
CA GLU A 101 -3.61 -25.78 1.53
C GLU A 101 -4.33 -26.86 0.69
N ALA A 102 -4.86 -26.56 -0.49
CA ALA A 102 -5.63 -27.57 -1.24
C ALA A 102 -5.02 -27.91 -2.60
N ALA A 103 -4.75 -29.20 -2.79
CA ALA A 103 -4.41 -29.89 -4.03
C ALA A 103 -5.51 -29.81 -5.13
N VAL A 104 -6.28 -28.74 -5.18
CA VAL A 104 -7.42 -28.54 -6.08
C VAL A 104 -7.19 -27.29 -6.91
N ILE A 105 -6.87 -27.52 -8.19
CA ILE A 105 -6.46 -26.52 -9.20
C ILE A 105 -7.54 -25.45 -9.47
N PHE A 106 -8.80 -25.69 -9.05
CA PHE A 106 -9.91 -24.75 -9.21
C PHE A 106 -10.74 -24.68 -7.92
N LYS A 107 -10.40 -23.77 -7.00
CA LYS A 107 -11.37 -23.35 -5.98
C LYS A 107 -12.42 -22.46 -6.64
N ILE A 108 -13.67 -22.67 -6.25
CA ILE A 108 -14.82 -21.91 -6.72
C ILE A 108 -14.81 -20.54 -6.01
N PRO A 109 -15.07 -19.42 -6.71
CA PRO A 109 -15.19 -18.10 -6.09
C PRO A 109 -16.10 -18.11 -4.86
N GLU A 110 -15.77 -17.29 -3.86
CA GLU A 110 -16.47 -17.30 -2.56
C GLU A 110 -17.96 -17.01 -2.71
N LEU A 111 -18.34 -16.13 -3.66
CA LEU A 111 -19.72 -15.86 -4.02
C LEU A 111 -20.47 -17.12 -4.49
N ILE A 112 -19.83 -17.95 -5.32
CA ILE A 112 -20.44 -19.18 -5.84
C ILE A 112 -20.43 -20.26 -4.75
N SER A 113 -19.40 -20.28 -3.89
CA SER A 113 -19.34 -21.18 -2.73
C SER A 113 -20.45 -20.89 -1.72
N TRP A 114 -20.72 -19.62 -1.44
CA TRP A 114 -21.88 -19.19 -0.65
C TRP A 114 -23.20 -19.56 -1.35
N LEU A 115 -23.34 -19.23 -2.64
CA LEU A 115 -24.60 -19.44 -3.37
C LEU A 115 -24.97 -20.94 -3.52
N LEU A 116 -23.98 -21.82 -3.70
CA LEU A 116 -24.20 -23.24 -3.99
C LEU A 116 -24.02 -24.15 -2.78
N TYR A 117 -23.25 -23.74 -1.76
CA TYR A 117 -22.85 -24.60 -0.64
C TYR A 117 -23.09 -23.97 0.74
N ASP A 118 -23.74 -22.80 0.81
CA ASP A 118 -24.14 -22.12 2.06
C ASP A 118 -22.96 -21.86 3.02
N VAL A 119 -21.76 -21.71 2.46
CA VAL A 119 -20.53 -21.39 3.20
C VAL A 119 -20.58 -19.92 3.63
N PRO A 120 -20.31 -19.58 4.90
CA PRO A 120 -20.34 -18.20 5.37
C PRO A 120 -19.33 -17.32 4.61
N PHE A 121 -19.74 -16.10 4.26
CA PHE A 121 -18.88 -15.14 3.60
C PHE A 121 -17.84 -14.56 4.58
N THR A 122 -16.58 -14.49 4.17
CA THR A 122 -15.46 -13.92 4.94
C THR A 122 -14.89 -12.66 4.32
N LEU A 123 -15.23 -12.36 3.05
CA LEU A 123 -14.77 -11.19 2.29
C LEU A 123 -13.26 -10.98 2.46
N ARG A 124 -12.49 -11.89 1.87
CA ARG A 124 -11.02 -11.83 1.90
C ARG A 124 -10.48 -10.57 1.23
N LEU A 125 -9.45 -10.03 1.84
CA LEU A 125 -8.80 -8.78 1.47
C LEU A 125 -7.38 -8.98 0.97
N ASP A 126 -6.82 -10.18 0.97
CA ASP A 126 -5.42 -10.54 0.67
C ASP A 126 -4.63 -9.52 -0.19
N HIS A 127 -5.07 -9.30 -1.44
CA HIS A 127 -4.45 -8.34 -2.36
C HIS A 127 -5.12 -6.95 -2.38
N LEU A 128 -6.32 -6.86 -1.83
CA LEU A 128 -7.23 -5.71 -1.80
C LEU A 128 -7.11 -4.88 -0.51
N TRP A 129 -6.33 -5.31 0.48
CA TRP A 129 -6.20 -4.68 1.81
C TRP A 129 -5.88 -3.19 1.73
N PHE A 130 -5.08 -2.78 0.74
CA PHE A 130 -4.70 -1.40 0.57
C PHE A 130 -5.88 -0.52 0.11
N LEU A 131 -6.82 -1.08 -0.67
CA LEU A 131 -8.06 -0.39 -1.05
C LEU A 131 -8.98 -0.25 0.16
N TYR A 132 -9.03 -1.26 1.01
CA TYR A 132 -9.78 -1.23 2.27
C TYR A 132 -9.25 -0.13 3.20
N TYR A 133 -7.94 -0.05 3.42
CA TYR A 133 -7.32 1.03 4.20
C TYR A 133 -7.55 2.41 3.57
N LEU A 134 -7.49 2.53 2.25
CA LEU A 134 -7.84 3.78 1.57
C LEU A 134 -9.28 4.20 1.84
N LEU A 135 -10.22 3.26 1.83
CA LEU A 135 -11.63 3.55 2.13
C LEU A 135 -11.78 4.07 3.57
N ILE A 136 -11.10 3.44 4.54
CA ILE A 136 -11.07 3.90 5.93
C ILE A 136 -10.47 5.31 6.02
N PHE A 137 -9.33 5.56 5.39
CA PHE A 137 -8.68 6.88 5.41
C PHE A 137 -9.54 7.96 4.79
N TYR A 138 -10.23 7.67 3.68
CA TYR A 138 -11.20 8.59 3.10
C TYR A 138 -12.37 8.83 4.03
N GLY A 139 -12.95 7.79 4.64
CA GLY A 139 -14.02 7.91 5.62
C GLY A 139 -13.63 8.82 6.78
N ILE A 140 -12.50 8.53 7.43
CA ILE A 140 -11.98 9.32 8.56
C ILE A 140 -11.72 10.77 8.14
N LEU A 141 -11.07 11.00 7.00
CA LEU A 141 -10.75 12.35 6.54
C LEU A 141 -12.02 13.17 6.25
N LEU A 142 -13.03 12.54 5.64
CA LEU A 142 -14.30 13.18 5.33
C LEU A 142 -15.12 13.48 6.60
N LEU A 143 -15.14 12.55 7.56
CA LEU A 143 -15.74 12.77 8.88
C LEU A 143 -15.02 13.91 9.60
N LEU A 144 -13.69 13.92 9.60
CA LEU A 144 -12.90 14.99 10.22
C LEU A 144 -13.20 16.35 9.58
N LYS A 145 -13.28 16.41 8.24
CA LYS A 145 -13.66 17.64 7.52
C LYS A 145 -15.08 18.10 7.85
N SER A 146 -16.02 17.16 8.05
CA SER A 146 -17.42 17.47 8.32
C SER A 146 -17.69 17.88 9.78
N ILE A 147 -16.98 17.27 10.74
CA ILE A 147 -17.21 17.49 12.18
C ILE A 147 -16.31 18.63 12.68
N ILE A 148 -15.03 18.64 12.30
CA ILE A 148 -14.03 19.59 12.80
C ILE A 148 -13.19 20.16 11.64
N PRO A 149 -13.78 21.06 10.82
CA PRO A 149 -13.12 21.60 9.62
C PRO A 149 -11.83 22.36 9.96
N GLU A 150 -11.74 22.95 11.15
CA GLU A 150 -10.53 23.64 11.63
C GLU A 150 -9.33 22.70 11.75
N ILE A 151 -9.50 21.55 12.42
CA ILE A 151 -8.44 20.53 12.55
C ILE A 151 -8.07 19.97 11.17
N PHE A 152 -9.06 19.72 10.31
CA PHE A 152 -8.79 19.28 8.94
C PHE A 152 -7.90 20.29 8.20
N SER A 153 -8.23 21.59 8.27
CA SER A 153 -7.43 22.64 7.63
C SER A 153 -6.03 22.74 8.24
N LEU A 154 -5.89 22.65 9.56
CA LEU A 154 -4.60 22.66 10.23
C LEU A 154 -3.67 21.55 9.73
N ILE A 155 -4.21 20.34 9.57
CA ILE A 155 -3.43 19.19 9.15
C ILE A 155 -3.14 19.22 7.64
N ALA A 156 -4.13 19.58 6.82
CA ALA A 156 -4.02 19.59 5.36
C ALA A 156 -3.21 20.76 4.83
N ASP A 157 -3.29 21.94 5.47
CA ASP A 157 -2.57 23.16 5.07
C ASP A 157 -1.17 23.26 5.69
N TYR A 158 -0.75 22.24 6.43
CA TYR A 158 0.61 22.17 6.96
C TYR A 158 1.64 22.08 5.83
N LYS A 159 2.38 23.18 5.62
CA LYS A 159 3.41 23.26 4.57
C LYS A 159 4.62 22.40 4.91
N LEU A 160 4.90 21.41 4.07
CA LEU A 160 6.08 20.57 4.18
C LEU A 160 7.34 21.26 3.65
N SER A 161 8.47 20.90 4.24
CA SER A 161 9.81 21.18 3.75
C SER A 161 10.68 19.93 3.96
N LEU A 162 11.79 19.82 3.24
CA LEU A 162 12.68 18.65 3.33
C LEU A 162 13.15 18.42 4.78
N SER A 163 13.52 19.50 5.49
CA SER A 163 13.88 19.42 6.91
C SER A 163 12.75 18.90 7.79
N ARG A 164 11.50 19.28 7.53
CA ARG A 164 10.34 18.80 8.29
C ARG A 164 10.03 17.33 8.02
N VAL A 165 10.20 16.87 6.78
CA VAL A 165 10.09 15.44 6.46
C VAL A 165 11.15 14.66 7.24
N LEU A 166 12.39 15.15 7.31
CA LEU A 166 13.48 14.49 8.04
C LEU A 166 13.36 14.57 9.57
N ILE A 167 12.84 15.67 10.12
CA ILE A 167 12.79 15.89 11.58
C ILE A 167 11.50 15.37 12.20
N LEU A 168 10.37 15.43 11.49
CA LEU A 168 9.07 15.03 12.02
C LEU A 168 8.65 13.67 11.49
N TRP A 169 8.54 13.54 10.17
CA TRP A 169 7.98 12.33 9.56
C TRP A 169 8.92 11.13 9.62
N LEU A 170 10.23 11.32 9.45
CA LEU A 170 11.19 10.23 9.49
C LEU A 170 11.25 9.55 10.87
N PRO A 171 11.33 10.27 12.02
CA PRO A 171 11.23 9.63 13.34
C PRO A 171 9.89 8.94 13.58
N ILE A 172 8.78 9.53 13.12
CA ILE A 172 7.45 8.89 13.22
C ILE A 172 7.44 7.57 12.45
N LEU A 173 7.96 7.55 11.21
CA LEU A 173 8.04 6.34 10.40
C LEU A 173 8.94 5.27 11.03
N ILE A 174 10.07 5.68 11.62
CA ILE A 174 10.97 4.77 12.34
C ILE A 174 10.27 4.19 13.57
N LEU A 175 9.54 5.01 14.32
CA LEU A 175 8.80 4.58 15.51
C LEU A 175 7.62 3.65 15.19
N LEU A 176 6.93 3.89 14.07
CA LEU A 176 5.81 3.06 13.61
C LEU A 176 6.27 1.78 12.91
N SER A 177 7.53 1.69 12.45
CA SER A 177 8.03 0.52 11.73
C SER A 177 8.00 -0.78 12.56
N PRO A 178 8.39 -0.81 13.85
CA PRO A 178 8.23 -1.98 14.71
C PRO A 178 6.76 -2.37 14.92
N LEU A 179 5.85 -1.39 15.04
CA LEU A 179 4.43 -1.65 15.23
C LEU A 179 3.77 -2.23 13.97
N ASN A 180 4.26 -1.85 12.80
CA ASN A 180 3.84 -2.45 11.52
C ASN A 180 4.29 -3.91 11.41
N LYS A 181 5.40 -4.29 12.06
CA LYS A 181 6.05 -5.60 11.95
C LYS A 181 6.30 -6.20 13.35
N PRO A 182 5.23 -6.49 14.12
CA PRO A 182 5.37 -6.89 15.52
C PRO A 182 6.13 -8.21 15.68
N THR A 183 6.08 -9.09 14.68
CA THR A 183 6.75 -10.39 14.65
C THR A 183 8.15 -10.36 14.01
N GLY A 184 8.65 -9.19 13.62
CA GLY A 184 9.94 -9.05 12.94
C GLY A 184 9.93 -9.45 11.46
N GLY A 185 8.76 -9.75 10.90
CA GLY A 185 8.62 -10.19 9.50
C GLY A 185 9.07 -9.16 8.45
N ILE A 186 9.30 -9.67 7.24
CA ILE A 186 9.67 -8.84 6.06
C ILE A 186 8.50 -7.97 5.62
N PHE A 187 7.27 -8.44 5.80
CA PHE A 187 6.03 -7.69 5.55
C PHE A 187 5.36 -7.29 6.87
N GLY A 188 4.55 -6.23 6.82
CA GLY A 188 3.77 -5.83 7.98
C GLY A 188 2.51 -6.67 8.14
N ASP A 189 1.95 -6.72 9.34
CA ASP A 189 0.68 -7.39 9.59
C ASP A 189 -0.44 -6.65 8.84
N ILE A 190 -0.98 -7.27 7.81
CA ILE A 190 -2.08 -6.74 7.01
C ILE A 190 -3.41 -7.43 7.38
N PRO A 191 -4.56 -6.77 7.16
CA PRO A 191 -5.86 -7.40 7.34
C PRO A 191 -6.14 -8.33 6.16
N THR A 192 -6.40 -9.60 6.45
CA THR A 192 -6.74 -10.62 5.46
C THR A 192 -8.25 -10.77 5.30
N THR A 193 -9.05 -10.35 6.29
CA THR A 193 -10.51 -10.41 6.25
C THR A 193 -11.15 -9.05 6.49
N PHE A 194 -12.36 -8.87 5.97
CA PHE A 194 -13.12 -7.64 6.20
C PHE A 194 -13.52 -7.51 7.67
N GLY A 195 -13.30 -6.33 8.25
CA GLY A 195 -13.54 -6.05 9.67
C GLY A 195 -12.31 -6.20 10.55
N GLU A 196 -11.26 -6.87 10.08
CA GLU A 196 -9.96 -6.82 10.74
C GLU A 196 -9.30 -5.46 10.53
N VAL A 197 -8.73 -4.91 11.60
CA VAL A 197 -7.95 -3.67 11.54
C VAL A 197 -6.67 -3.86 12.35
N LYS A 198 -5.53 -3.90 11.65
CA LYS A 198 -4.21 -3.97 12.28
C LYS A 198 -3.70 -2.54 12.48
N LEU A 199 -3.83 -2.03 13.71
CA LEU A 199 -3.54 -0.62 14.02
C LEU A 199 -2.11 -0.19 13.66
N GLY A 200 -1.12 -1.06 13.86
CA GLY A 200 0.28 -0.77 13.54
C GLY A 200 0.50 -0.47 12.06
N SER A 201 0.03 -1.35 11.18
CA SER A 201 0.14 -1.15 9.73
C SER A 201 -0.76 -0.03 9.22
N MET A 202 -1.94 0.13 9.82
CA MET A 202 -2.85 1.22 9.51
C MET A 202 -2.19 2.58 9.82
N LEU A 203 -1.62 2.77 11.00
CA LEU A 203 -0.96 4.03 11.39
C LEU A 203 0.28 4.31 10.55
N PHE A 204 1.10 3.28 10.32
CA PHE A 204 2.25 3.39 9.43
C PHE A 204 1.82 3.87 8.04
N MET A 205 0.75 3.30 7.48
CA MET A 205 0.28 3.67 6.16
C MET A 205 -0.45 5.02 6.12
N ALA A 206 -1.18 5.34 7.19
CA ALA A 206 -1.83 6.64 7.36
C ALA A 206 -0.78 7.77 7.32
N SER A 207 0.40 7.56 7.91
CA SER A 207 1.47 8.57 7.87
C SER A 207 1.86 8.96 6.43
N PHE A 208 2.00 8.00 5.52
CA PHE A 208 2.27 8.27 4.10
C PHE A 208 1.12 9.01 3.42
N PHE A 209 -0.12 8.61 3.73
CA PHE A 209 -1.31 9.30 3.23
C PHE A 209 -1.35 10.76 3.67
N MET A 210 -1.04 11.04 4.94
CA MET A 210 -0.99 12.39 5.49
C MET A 210 0.13 13.23 4.89
N ILE A 211 1.32 12.66 4.71
CA ILE A 211 2.42 13.31 3.97
C ILE A 211 1.93 13.70 2.56
N GLY A 212 1.25 12.78 1.87
CA GLY A 212 0.66 13.02 0.56
C GLY A 212 -0.29 14.21 0.54
N LEU A 213 -1.19 14.29 1.53
CA LEU A 213 -2.15 15.40 1.69
C LEU A 213 -1.43 16.75 1.77
N GLN A 214 -0.37 16.82 2.59
CA GLN A 214 0.40 18.04 2.84
C GLN A 214 1.31 18.44 1.67
N ILE A 215 1.80 17.48 0.88
CA ILE A 215 2.61 17.75 -0.31
C ILE A 215 1.84 18.62 -1.32
N HIS A 216 0.53 18.40 -1.46
CA HIS A 216 -0.29 19.16 -2.40
C HIS A 216 -0.26 20.67 -2.15
N LYS A 217 -0.21 21.10 -0.88
CA LYS A 217 -0.14 22.51 -0.49
C LYS A 217 1.28 23.09 -0.50
N SER A 218 2.27 22.25 -0.76
CA SER A 218 3.70 22.56 -0.64
C SER A 218 4.37 22.63 -2.00
N SER A 219 3.95 23.55 -2.87
CA SER A 219 4.49 23.70 -4.24
C SER A 219 6.00 23.91 -4.28
N GLN A 220 6.54 24.73 -3.38
CA GLN A 220 7.98 24.96 -3.23
C GLN A 220 8.75 23.67 -2.89
N PHE A 221 8.15 22.76 -2.13
CA PHE A 221 8.76 21.47 -1.81
C PHE A 221 8.81 20.56 -3.04
N LEU A 222 7.73 20.52 -3.84
CA LEU A 222 7.70 19.77 -5.10
C LEU A 222 8.73 20.31 -6.11
N GLU A 223 8.85 21.63 -6.25
CA GLU A 223 9.88 22.25 -7.10
C GLU A 223 11.30 21.91 -6.63
N SER A 224 11.52 21.91 -5.31
CA SER A 224 12.80 21.52 -4.71
C SER A 224 13.16 20.05 -5.02
N LEU A 225 12.18 19.15 -4.92
CA LEU A 225 12.34 17.74 -5.28
C LEU A 225 12.64 17.57 -6.77
N GLN A 226 11.93 18.27 -7.64
CA GLN A 226 12.12 18.20 -9.09
C GLN A 226 13.50 18.74 -9.51
N ARG A 227 13.99 19.79 -8.85
CA ARG A 227 15.31 20.38 -9.12
C ARG A 227 16.45 19.49 -8.66
N ARG A 228 16.25 18.70 -7.60
CA ARG A 228 17.25 17.76 -7.07
C ARG A 228 17.11 16.35 -7.68
N GLN A 229 17.25 16.25 -9.00
CA GLN A 229 17.12 14.99 -9.79
C GLN A 229 17.99 13.82 -9.28
N PHE A 230 19.06 14.08 -8.53
CA PHE A 230 20.00 13.08 -8.01
C PHE A 230 19.57 12.33 -6.72
N TRP A 231 18.42 12.67 -6.11
CA TRP A 231 17.97 12.01 -4.87
C TRP A 231 17.12 10.76 -5.11
N LEU A 232 16.43 10.67 -6.25
CA LEU A 232 15.62 9.49 -6.59
C LEU A 232 16.47 8.23 -6.81
N PRO A 233 17.59 8.28 -7.57
CA PRO A 233 18.49 7.12 -7.70
C PRO A 233 19.12 6.73 -6.36
N SER A 234 19.48 7.69 -5.50
CA SER A 234 20.11 7.39 -4.21
C SER A 234 19.13 6.84 -3.17
N LEU A 235 17.87 7.28 -3.17
CA LEU A 235 16.81 6.62 -2.38
C LEU A 235 16.50 5.22 -2.90
N ILE A 236 16.47 5.02 -4.22
CA ILE A 236 16.34 3.70 -4.84
C ILE A 236 17.50 2.79 -4.43
N VAL A 237 18.73 3.29 -4.44
CA VAL A 237 19.95 2.57 -4.02
C VAL A 237 19.96 2.30 -2.52
N LEU A 238 19.46 3.20 -1.67
CA LEU A 238 19.34 2.99 -0.23
C LEU A 238 18.27 1.96 0.13
N VAL A 239 17.11 2.00 -0.55
CA VAL A 239 16.07 0.98 -0.42
C VAL A 239 16.57 -0.37 -0.95
N TRP A 240 17.37 -0.36 -2.01
CA TRP A 240 18.02 -1.55 -2.55
C TRP A 240 19.06 -2.11 -1.58
N TYR A 241 19.93 -1.28 -1.02
CA TYR A 241 20.91 -1.67 -0.01
C TYR A 241 20.26 -2.26 1.24
N ARG A 242 19.18 -1.64 1.75
CA ARG A 242 18.41 -2.20 2.87
C ARG A 242 17.78 -3.55 2.50
N SER A 243 17.26 -3.69 1.28
CA SER A 243 16.66 -4.95 0.80
C SER A 243 17.68 -6.06 0.60
N VAL A 244 18.89 -5.73 0.14
CA VAL A 244 20.01 -6.68 -0.02
C VAL A 244 20.64 -7.05 1.31
N CYS A 245 20.88 -6.08 2.20
CA CYS A 245 21.49 -6.33 3.51
C CYS A 245 20.55 -7.00 4.50
N TRP A 246 19.27 -6.60 4.55
CA TRP A 246 18.30 -7.22 5.46
C TRP A 246 17.69 -8.48 4.84
N GLY A 247 17.24 -8.39 3.59
CA GLY A 247 16.69 -9.53 2.87
C GLY A 247 17.71 -10.64 2.68
N GLY A 248 18.95 -10.32 2.30
CA GLY A 248 20.01 -11.32 2.11
C GLY A 248 20.48 -12.01 3.39
N VAL A 249 20.41 -11.34 4.55
CA VAL A 249 20.78 -11.93 5.85
C VAL A 249 19.64 -12.83 6.37
N GLU A 250 18.40 -12.38 6.27
CA GLU A 250 17.21 -13.16 6.67
C GLU A 250 17.01 -14.39 5.77
N LEU A 251 17.16 -14.21 4.43
CA LEU A 251 17.06 -15.28 3.42
C LEU A 251 18.13 -16.38 3.60
N ARG A 252 19.31 -16.02 4.12
CA ARG A 252 20.42 -16.95 4.31
C ARG A 252 20.36 -17.70 5.63
N MET A 253 19.69 -17.15 6.65
CA MET A 253 19.59 -17.76 7.98
C MET A 253 18.44 -18.75 8.10
N ASN A 254 17.31 -18.56 7.40
CA ASN A 254 16.18 -19.48 7.52
C ASN A 254 15.18 -19.42 6.33
N PRO A 255 15.40 -20.17 5.25
CA PRO A 255 14.50 -20.19 4.09
C PRO A 255 13.08 -20.69 4.41
N LEU A 256 12.91 -21.49 5.48
CA LEU A 256 11.63 -21.99 5.95
C LEU A 256 10.81 -20.92 6.72
N LEU A 257 11.46 -19.95 7.37
CA LEU A 257 10.75 -18.83 8.02
C LEU A 257 10.09 -17.93 6.98
N LEU A 258 10.65 -17.80 5.77
CA LEU A 258 9.96 -17.11 4.69
C LEU A 258 8.66 -17.82 4.36
N GLN A 259 8.61 -19.13 4.10
CA GLN A 259 7.34 -19.82 3.84
C GLN A 259 6.31 -19.60 4.96
N ALA A 260 6.73 -19.59 6.22
CA ALA A 260 5.84 -19.31 7.36
C ALA A 260 5.38 -17.84 7.45
N HIS A 261 6.22 -16.87 7.09
CA HIS A 261 5.88 -15.45 7.06
C HIS A 261 5.14 -15.03 5.78
N TRP A 262 5.35 -15.72 4.65
CA TRP A 262 4.60 -15.58 3.40
C TRP A 262 3.15 -16.03 3.60
N LYS A 263 2.95 -17.19 4.23
CA LYS A 263 1.64 -17.77 4.59
C LYS A 263 0.74 -16.89 5.46
N CYS A 264 1.33 -15.99 6.25
CA CYS A 264 0.60 -15.09 7.15
C CYS A 264 0.42 -13.67 6.60
N GLY A 265 1.07 -13.33 5.49
CA GLY A 265 1.19 -11.96 4.97
C GLY A 265 0.63 -11.75 3.55
N LEU A 266 0.03 -12.80 2.97
CA LEU A 266 -0.84 -12.71 1.81
C LEU A 266 -2.29 -12.60 2.27
#